data_AF-A0A940RMV6-F1
#
_entry.id   AF-A0A940RMV6-F1
#
_cell.length_a   1.000
_cell.length_b   1.000
_cell.length_c   1.000
_cell.angle_alpha   90.00
_cell.angle_beta   90.00
_cell.angle_gamma   90.00
#
_symmetry.space_group_name_H-M   'P 1'
#
loop_
_entity.id
_entity.type
_entity.pdbx_description
1 polymer ?
#
loop_
_entity_poly.entity_id
_entity_poly.type
_entity_poly.pdbx_seq_one_letter_code
_entity_poly.pdbx_strand_id
1 'polypeptide(L)'
;MADPATPAQIASFRAALTSVARLPQQSAELARHADKLEVRAGMGRMRRLAGESVDVLFDLALPLMELLRSGRKAEANMLANRYLDVAPQGASGWAMLPFYISLRASLAGDEGFAAAALADAPPRMVVIGGLSGTGKSTLARLIGARLGRLPGARVLRSDVLRKRLAGVGPETRLPPRHYTLRNDAETYEALFESAYEHLSCGSSVILDAVFMSRSERDVVEALAARLRVPFSGIWLDAPERDRIARVNERLNDASDATAEVVREQSRRSVGELAHWHRIRVNRPIELIVAAARGFLERDLR
;
A
#
# COMPACT_ATOMS: atom_id res chain seq x y z
N MET A 1 -20.13 6.77 -9.29
CA MET A 1 -19.93 7.29 -7.91
C MET A 1 -21.31 7.40 -7.26
N ALA A 2 -21.41 7.18 -5.95
CA ALA A 2 -22.66 7.46 -5.24
C ALA A 2 -22.83 8.98 -5.08
N ASP A 3 -24.07 9.43 -4.92
CA ASP A 3 -24.35 10.84 -4.66
C ASP A 3 -23.67 11.30 -3.35
N PRO A 4 -23.27 12.57 -3.25
CA PRO A 4 -22.74 13.13 -2.01
C PRO A 4 -23.71 12.92 -0.85
N ALA A 5 -23.18 12.57 0.32
CA ALA A 5 -24.01 12.43 1.51
C ALA A 5 -24.56 13.78 1.98
N THR A 6 -25.80 13.80 2.46
CA THR A 6 -26.40 15.00 3.03
C THR A 6 -25.75 15.34 4.39
N PRO A 7 -25.78 16.61 4.83
CA PRO A 7 -25.28 17.00 6.15
C PRO A 7 -25.87 16.18 7.30
N ALA A 8 -27.16 15.81 7.20
CA ALA A 8 -27.83 14.95 8.18
C ALA A 8 -27.25 13.54 8.23
N GLN A 9 -26.91 12.96 7.06
CA GLN A 9 -26.26 11.64 6.99
C GLN A 9 -24.85 11.67 7.59
N ILE A 10 -24.09 12.74 7.33
CA ILE A 10 -22.75 12.94 7.89
C ILE A 10 -22.82 13.06 9.41
N ALA A 11 -23.71 13.91 9.92
CA ALA A 11 -23.91 14.11 11.35
C ALA A 11 -24.35 12.82 12.05
N SER A 12 -25.27 12.07 11.45
CA SER A 12 -25.73 10.77 11.96
C SER A 12 -24.59 9.75 12.04
N PHE A 13 -23.78 9.62 10.99
CA PHE A 13 -22.63 8.72 11.00
C PHE A 13 -21.57 9.14 12.02
N ARG A 14 -21.27 10.43 12.13
CA ARG A 14 -20.35 10.95 13.14
C ARG A 14 -20.84 10.66 14.55
N ALA A 15 -22.14 10.85 14.82
CA ALA A 15 -22.74 10.51 16.11
C ALA A 15 -22.64 9.00 16.41
N ALA A 16 -22.83 8.14 15.40
CA ALA A 16 -22.63 6.71 15.53
C ALA A 16 -21.17 6.33 15.83
N LEU A 17 -20.19 7.00 15.21
CA LEU A 17 -18.78 6.78 15.56
C LEU A 17 -18.48 7.23 17.00
N THR A 18 -19.03 8.36 17.44
CA THR A 18 -18.88 8.85 18.81
C THR A 18 -19.49 7.89 19.84
N SER A 19 -20.66 7.32 19.57
CA SER A 19 -21.30 6.37 20.51
C SER A 19 -20.55 5.04 20.64
N VAL A 20 -19.78 4.67 19.61
CA VAL A 20 -18.94 3.47 19.59
C VAL A 20 -17.55 3.72 20.17
N ALA A 21 -17.05 4.95 20.14
CA ALA A 21 -15.73 5.31 20.66
C ALA A 21 -15.69 5.20 22.20
N ARG A 22 -15.25 4.04 22.70
CA ARG A 22 -15.16 3.73 24.14
C ARG A 22 -13.80 4.03 24.74
N LEU A 23 -12.76 4.14 23.90
CA LEU A 23 -11.39 4.40 24.34
C LEU A 23 -11.00 5.88 24.13
N PRO A 24 -10.22 6.49 25.04
CA PRO A 24 -9.72 7.86 24.84
C PRO A 24 -8.96 8.05 23.52
N GLN A 25 -8.20 7.04 23.10
CA GLN A 25 -7.48 7.03 21.83
C GLN A 25 -8.42 7.08 20.62
N GLN A 26 -9.59 6.43 20.70
CA GLN A 26 -10.60 6.49 19.64
C GLN A 26 -11.20 7.89 19.52
N SER A 27 -11.49 8.54 20.65
CA SER A 27 -11.97 9.93 20.66
C SER A 27 -10.94 10.90 20.07
N ALA A 28 -9.65 10.69 20.36
CA ALA A 28 -8.57 11.48 19.78
C ALA A 28 -8.42 11.27 18.26
N GLU A 29 -8.53 10.03 17.78
CA GLU A 29 -8.53 9.73 16.34
C GLU A 29 -9.77 10.32 15.64
N LEU A 30 -10.94 10.23 16.25
CA LEU A 30 -12.17 10.83 15.71
C LEU A 30 -12.01 12.34 15.54
N ALA A 31 -11.43 13.03 16.53
CA ALA A 31 -11.12 14.46 16.44
C ALA A 31 -10.11 14.74 15.33
N ARG A 32 -9.02 13.95 15.23
CA ARG A 32 -7.98 14.09 14.18
C ARG A 32 -8.52 13.88 12.77
N HIS A 33 -9.56 13.07 12.62
CA HIS A 33 -10.13 12.69 11.33
C HIS A 33 -11.44 13.41 10.98
N ALA A 34 -11.94 14.31 11.83
CA ALA A 34 -13.23 14.99 11.65
C ALA A 34 -13.37 15.64 10.26
N ASP A 35 -12.44 16.51 9.87
CA ASP A 35 -12.47 17.19 8.57
C ASP A 35 -12.38 16.20 7.40
N LYS A 36 -11.59 15.13 7.56
CA LYS A 36 -11.41 14.10 6.53
C LYS A 36 -12.69 13.29 6.32
N LEU A 37 -13.46 13.05 7.37
CA LEU A 37 -14.77 12.38 7.28
C LEU A 37 -15.75 13.22 6.45
N GLU A 38 -15.80 14.53 6.69
CA GLU A 38 -16.67 15.45 5.95
C GLU A 38 -16.29 15.52 4.47
N VAL A 39 -14.99 15.67 4.17
CA VAL A 39 -14.48 15.67 2.79
C VAL A 39 -14.85 14.37 2.07
N ARG A 40 -14.67 13.22 2.74
CA ARG A 40 -14.99 11.92 2.15
C ARG A 40 -16.47 11.73 1.87
N ALA A 41 -17.32 12.20 2.77
CA ALA A 41 -18.75 12.15 2.59
C ALA A 41 -19.21 12.99 1.38
N GLY A 42 -18.63 14.19 1.22
CA GLY A 42 -18.84 15.04 0.05
C GLY A 42 -18.36 14.40 -1.27
N MET A 43 -17.33 13.54 -1.21
CA MET A 43 -16.81 12.78 -2.35
C MET A 43 -17.61 11.50 -2.68
N GLY A 44 -18.80 11.32 -2.11
CA GLY A 44 -19.64 10.13 -2.36
C GLY A 44 -19.01 8.83 -1.82
N ARG A 45 -18.21 8.92 -0.74
CA ARG A 45 -17.59 7.76 -0.07
C ARG A 45 -18.44 7.18 1.05
N MET A 46 -19.67 7.65 1.20
CA MET A 46 -20.67 7.03 2.06
C MET A 46 -21.64 6.19 1.22
N ARG A 47 -22.10 5.08 1.78
CA ARG A 47 -23.12 4.21 1.20
C ARG A 47 -24.23 3.96 2.20
N ARG A 48 -25.39 3.56 1.70
CA ARG A 48 -26.51 3.15 2.55
C ARG A 48 -26.50 1.64 2.71
N LEU A 49 -26.34 1.15 3.93
CA LEU A 49 -26.38 -0.27 4.28
C LEU A 49 -27.38 -0.47 5.40
N ALA A 50 -28.35 -1.39 5.21
CA ALA A 50 -29.41 -1.67 6.19
C ALA A 50 -30.15 -0.42 6.73
N GLY A 51 -30.30 0.62 5.90
CA GLY A 51 -30.96 1.87 6.26
C GLY A 51 -30.03 2.97 6.80
N GLU A 52 -28.81 2.62 7.23
CA GLU A 52 -27.82 3.53 7.80
C GLU A 52 -26.81 4.02 6.76
N SER A 53 -26.34 5.26 6.91
CA SER A 53 -25.27 5.84 6.09
C SER A 53 -23.91 5.56 6.72
N VAL A 54 -23.04 4.86 6.01
CA VAL A 54 -21.71 4.45 6.50
C VAL A 54 -20.61 4.78 5.51
N ASP A 55 -19.43 5.18 5.99
CA ASP A 55 -18.24 5.32 5.14
C ASP A 55 -17.81 3.93 4.60
N VAL A 56 -17.45 3.87 3.32
CA VAL A 56 -17.00 2.62 2.67
C VAL A 56 -15.79 1.96 3.32
N LEU A 57 -14.91 2.74 3.96
CA LEU A 57 -13.76 2.23 4.69
C LEU A 57 -14.14 1.72 6.07
N PHE A 58 -15.18 2.27 6.69
CA PHE A 58 -15.73 1.71 7.93
C PHE A 58 -16.40 0.35 7.67
N ASP A 59 -17.05 0.19 6.52
CA ASP A 59 -17.53 -1.10 6.02
C ASP A 59 -16.37 -2.08 5.77
N LEU A 60 -15.36 -1.67 5.00
CA LEU A 60 -14.15 -2.47 4.75
C LEU A 60 -13.42 -2.88 6.05
N ALA A 61 -13.45 -2.06 7.09
CA ALA A 61 -12.76 -2.34 8.34
C ALA A 61 -13.27 -3.60 9.06
N LEU A 62 -14.52 -4.03 8.82
CA LEU A 62 -15.07 -5.23 9.44
C LEU A 62 -14.30 -6.51 9.03
N PRO A 63 -14.24 -6.90 7.73
CA PRO A 63 -13.47 -8.07 7.33
C PRO A 63 -11.97 -7.94 7.59
N LEU A 64 -11.41 -6.71 7.58
CA LEU A 64 -10.02 -6.48 7.97
C LEU A 64 -9.80 -6.82 9.45
N MET A 65 -10.68 -6.35 10.34
CA MET A 65 -10.60 -6.62 11.78
C MET A 65 -10.69 -8.12 12.07
N GLU A 66 -11.59 -8.85 11.40
CA GLU A 66 -11.74 -10.31 11.55
C GLU A 66 -10.50 -11.10 11.11
N LEU A 67 -9.91 -10.72 9.96
CA LEU A 67 -8.65 -11.30 9.49
C LEU A 67 -7.50 -11.01 10.47
N LEU A 68 -7.42 -9.79 10.99
CA LEU A 68 -6.38 -9.40 11.93
C LEU A 68 -6.49 -10.15 13.27
N ARG A 69 -7.71 -10.29 13.81
CA ARG A 69 -7.98 -11.07 15.05
C ARG A 69 -7.68 -12.55 14.89
N SER A 70 -7.91 -13.12 13.71
CA SER A 70 -7.57 -14.52 13.42
C SER A 70 -6.08 -14.74 13.09
N GLY A 71 -5.23 -13.72 13.23
CA GLY A 71 -3.78 -13.81 12.97
C GLY A 71 -3.40 -13.72 11.49
N ARG A 72 -4.38 -13.57 10.59
CA ARG A 72 -4.23 -13.50 9.12
C ARG A 72 -3.86 -12.09 8.64
N LYS A 73 -2.78 -11.56 9.22
CA LYS A 73 -2.34 -10.17 9.00
C LYS A 73 -1.95 -9.91 7.54
N ALA A 74 -1.30 -10.88 6.89
CA ALA A 74 -0.90 -10.77 5.49
C ALA A 74 -2.13 -10.60 4.57
N GLU A 75 -3.17 -11.40 4.79
CA GLU A 75 -4.40 -11.33 4.01
C GLU A 75 -5.19 -10.05 4.27
N ALA A 76 -5.22 -9.55 5.51
CA ALA A 76 -5.81 -8.25 5.82
C ALA A 76 -5.09 -7.12 5.05
N ASN A 77 -3.75 -7.11 5.07
CA ASN A 77 -2.96 -6.12 4.33
C ASN A 77 -3.19 -6.23 2.82
N MET A 78 -3.22 -7.45 2.27
CA MET A 78 -3.48 -7.70 0.85
C MET A 78 -4.88 -7.25 0.45
N LEU A 79 -5.91 -7.54 1.25
CA LEU A 79 -7.29 -7.12 1.02
C LEU A 79 -7.40 -5.58 1.00
N ALA A 80 -6.86 -4.91 2.01
CA ALA A 80 -6.86 -3.45 2.08
C ALA A 80 -6.13 -2.83 0.88
N ASN A 81 -4.95 -3.35 0.55
CA ASN A 81 -4.18 -2.85 -0.59
C ASN A 81 -4.93 -3.04 -1.91
N ARG A 82 -5.50 -4.22 -2.13
CA ARG A 82 -6.27 -4.54 -3.33
C ARG A 82 -7.50 -3.66 -3.47
N TYR A 83 -8.23 -3.44 -2.37
CA TYR A 83 -9.40 -2.58 -2.37
C TYR A 83 -9.04 -1.16 -2.82
N LEU A 84 -7.96 -0.57 -2.29
CA LEU A 84 -7.53 0.78 -2.64
C LEU A 84 -6.82 0.88 -4.01
N ASP A 85 -6.32 -0.23 -4.56
CA ASP A 85 -5.83 -0.28 -5.94
C ASP A 85 -6.98 -0.11 -6.94
N VAL A 86 -8.09 -0.81 -6.69
CA VAL A 86 -9.31 -0.79 -7.52
C VAL A 86 -10.15 0.47 -7.27
N ALA A 87 -10.31 0.86 -6.01
CA ALA A 87 -11.13 1.99 -5.59
C ALA A 87 -10.30 2.97 -4.74
N PRO A 88 -9.55 3.88 -5.36
CA PRO A 88 -8.63 4.79 -4.65
C PRO A 88 -9.32 5.59 -3.56
N GLN A 89 -8.70 5.67 -2.38
CA GLN A 89 -9.20 6.40 -1.21
C GLN A 89 -8.26 7.50 -0.71
N GLY A 90 -7.11 7.70 -1.38
CA GLY A 90 -6.06 8.63 -0.97
C GLY A 90 -5.32 8.22 0.30
N ALA A 91 -4.26 8.97 0.61
CA ALA A 91 -3.44 8.76 1.80
C ALA A 91 -4.22 8.93 3.11
N SER A 92 -5.10 9.93 3.16
CA SER A 92 -5.97 10.18 4.32
C SER A 92 -6.95 9.02 4.56
N GLY A 93 -7.45 8.40 3.48
CA GLY A 93 -8.26 7.19 3.51
C GLY A 93 -7.54 6.03 4.20
N TRP A 94 -6.33 5.71 3.73
CA TRP A 94 -5.50 4.65 4.32
C TRP A 94 -5.23 4.90 5.80
N ALA A 95 -4.88 6.15 6.17
CA ALA A 95 -4.56 6.54 7.53
C ALA A 95 -5.73 6.40 8.53
N MET A 96 -6.98 6.33 8.08
CA MET A 96 -8.14 6.09 8.95
C MET A 96 -8.42 4.62 9.24
N LEU A 97 -7.83 3.69 8.49
CA LEU A 97 -8.08 2.25 8.68
C LEU A 97 -7.77 1.76 10.11
N PRO A 98 -6.67 2.14 10.79
CA PRO A 98 -6.44 1.75 12.17
C PRO A 98 -7.60 2.15 13.09
N PHE A 99 -8.11 3.38 12.92
CA PHE A 99 -9.24 3.91 13.69
C PHE A 99 -10.53 3.13 13.44
N TYR A 100 -10.88 2.88 12.19
CA TYR A 100 -12.08 2.10 11.88
C TYR A 100 -11.98 0.63 12.31
N ILE A 101 -10.80 0.01 12.19
CA ILE A 101 -10.55 -1.34 12.70
C ILE A 101 -10.74 -1.36 14.23
N SER A 102 -10.24 -0.34 14.94
CA SER A 102 -10.42 -0.20 16.39
C SER A 102 -11.90 -0.10 16.78
N LEU A 103 -12.67 0.78 16.12
CA LEU A 103 -14.11 0.91 16.41
C LEU A 103 -14.89 -0.37 16.12
N ARG A 104 -14.56 -1.08 15.03
CA ARG A 104 -15.17 -2.39 14.71
C ARG A 104 -14.89 -3.42 15.81
N ALA A 105 -13.71 -3.38 16.41
CA ALA A 105 -13.37 -4.26 17.51
C ALA A 105 -14.15 -3.93 18.80
N SER A 106 -14.34 -2.64 19.13
CA SER A 106 -15.21 -2.24 20.25
C SER A 106 -16.67 -2.66 20.03
N LEU A 107 -17.18 -2.56 18.80
CA LEU A 107 -18.51 -3.10 18.44
C LEU A 107 -18.60 -4.62 18.63
N ALA A 108 -17.51 -5.35 18.36
CA ALA A 108 -17.41 -6.79 18.59
C ALA A 108 -17.12 -7.17 20.06
N GLY A 109 -17.05 -6.18 20.98
CA GLY A 109 -16.81 -6.40 22.41
C GLY A 109 -15.36 -6.73 22.78
N ASP A 110 -14.38 -6.39 21.93
CA ASP A 110 -12.96 -6.68 22.16
C ASP A 110 -12.13 -5.40 22.28
N GLU A 111 -12.21 -4.80 23.47
CA GLU A 111 -11.50 -3.56 23.78
C GLU A 111 -9.97 -3.74 23.82
N GLY A 112 -9.50 -4.96 24.11
CA GLY A 112 -8.08 -5.29 24.08
C GLY A 112 -7.51 -5.18 22.66
N PHE A 113 -8.18 -5.78 21.69
CA PHE A 113 -7.81 -5.63 20.28
C PHE A 113 -8.08 -4.20 19.78
N ALA A 114 -9.17 -3.55 20.21
CA ALA A 114 -9.46 -2.16 19.84
C ALA A 114 -8.32 -1.21 20.23
N ALA A 115 -7.77 -1.35 21.44
CA ALA A 115 -6.61 -0.59 21.89
C ALA A 115 -5.35 -0.94 21.08
N ALA A 116 -5.10 -2.24 20.87
CA ALA A 116 -3.94 -2.70 20.09
C ALA A 116 -3.97 -2.22 18.63
N ALA A 117 -5.15 -2.04 18.03
CA ALA A 117 -5.30 -1.52 16.68
C ALA A 117 -4.85 -0.06 16.53
N LEU A 118 -4.85 0.70 17.63
CA LEU A 118 -4.39 2.08 17.69
C LEU A 118 -2.97 2.23 18.22
N ALA A 119 -2.25 1.11 18.42
CA ALA A 119 -0.86 1.15 18.84
C ALA A 119 -0.04 2.04 17.89
N ASP A 120 0.83 2.85 18.49
CA ASP A 120 1.71 3.73 17.73
C ASP A 120 2.73 2.89 16.95
N ALA A 121 3.03 3.34 15.74
CA ALA A 121 4.02 2.72 14.88
C ALA A 121 4.55 3.78 13.91
N PRO A 122 5.82 4.20 14.04
CA PRO A 122 6.37 5.26 13.21
C PRO A 122 6.34 4.86 11.72
N PRO A 123 6.03 5.80 10.82
CA PRO A 123 6.06 5.52 9.38
C PRO A 123 7.48 5.21 8.92
N ARG A 124 7.60 4.28 7.99
CA ARG A 124 8.85 3.99 7.27
C ARG A 124 8.61 3.78 5.79
N MET A 125 9.65 3.99 5.00
CA MET A 125 9.66 3.73 3.58
C MET A 125 10.50 2.50 3.28
N VAL A 126 9.88 1.51 2.64
CA VAL A 126 10.60 0.38 2.04
C VAL A 126 10.47 0.48 0.53
N VAL A 127 11.56 0.27 -0.18
CA VAL A 127 11.56 0.29 -1.65
C VAL A 127 12.06 -1.05 -2.15
N ILE A 128 11.27 -1.70 -3.00
CA ILE A 128 11.58 -3.00 -3.57
C ILE A 128 11.76 -2.82 -5.07
N GLY A 129 13.01 -2.91 -5.50
CA GLY A 129 13.47 -2.81 -6.88
C GLY A 129 13.88 -4.16 -7.44
N GLY A 130 14.14 -4.20 -8.73
CA GLY A 130 14.53 -5.41 -9.45
C GLY A 130 13.81 -5.54 -10.79
N LEU A 131 14.41 -6.30 -11.69
CA LEU A 131 13.91 -6.46 -13.05
C LEU A 131 12.54 -7.18 -13.10
N SER A 132 11.83 -7.06 -14.21
CA SER A 132 10.55 -7.74 -14.41
C SER A 132 10.73 -9.26 -14.25
N GLY A 133 9.86 -9.90 -13.47
CA GLY A 133 9.96 -11.33 -13.16
C GLY A 133 10.70 -11.69 -11.85
N THR A 134 11.32 -10.74 -11.14
CA THR A 134 12.09 -11.06 -9.92
C THR A 134 11.24 -11.37 -8.68
N GLY A 135 9.95 -11.02 -8.68
CA GLY A 135 9.03 -11.32 -7.57
C GLY A 135 8.78 -10.16 -6.58
N LYS A 136 9.08 -8.92 -6.98
CA LYS A 136 8.91 -7.71 -6.15
C LYS A 136 7.51 -7.59 -5.51
N SER A 137 6.45 -7.65 -6.31
CA SER A 137 5.08 -7.57 -5.81
C SER A 137 4.71 -8.70 -4.86
N THR A 138 5.28 -9.89 -5.06
CA THR A 138 5.08 -11.02 -4.13
C THR A 138 5.72 -10.71 -2.79
N LEU A 139 6.99 -10.26 -2.78
CA LEU A 139 7.68 -9.89 -1.55
C LEU A 139 6.96 -8.75 -0.83
N ALA A 140 6.57 -7.69 -1.55
CA ALA A 140 5.85 -6.54 -1.00
C ALA A 140 4.59 -6.95 -0.23
N ARG A 141 3.76 -7.82 -0.85
CA ARG A 141 2.52 -8.33 -0.23
C ARG A 141 2.78 -9.17 1.01
N LEU A 142 3.87 -9.95 1.01
CA LEU A 142 4.19 -10.87 2.13
C LEU A 142 4.81 -10.16 3.33
N ILE A 143 5.46 -9.00 3.14
CA ILE A 143 6.06 -8.24 4.24
C ILE A 143 5.22 -7.05 4.71
N GLY A 144 4.29 -6.55 3.88
CA GLY A 144 3.54 -5.31 4.12
C GLY A 144 2.80 -5.28 5.46
N ALA A 145 2.20 -6.40 5.86
CA ALA A 145 1.46 -6.53 7.11
C ALA A 145 2.30 -6.35 8.40
N ARG A 146 3.63 -6.33 8.29
CA ARG A 146 4.56 -6.17 9.42
C ARG A 146 5.06 -4.73 9.60
N LEU A 147 4.67 -3.81 8.72
CA LEU A 147 5.23 -2.47 8.67
C LEU A 147 4.18 -1.43 9.04
N GLY A 148 4.45 -0.62 10.05
CA GLY A 148 3.58 0.49 10.47
C GLY A 148 2.29 0.04 11.17
N ARG A 149 1.35 0.98 11.25
CA ARG A 149 0.03 0.79 11.89
C ARG A 149 -0.84 -0.19 11.09
N LEU A 150 -1.86 -0.79 11.72
CA LEU A 150 -2.79 -1.70 11.04
C LEU A 150 -3.48 -1.00 9.84
N PRO A 151 -3.69 -1.70 8.70
CA PRO A 151 -3.43 -3.11 8.44
C PRO A 151 -2.00 -3.40 7.94
N GLY A 152 -1.06 -2.49 8.13
CA GLY A 152 0.33 -2.56 7.66
C GLY A 152 0.64 -1.47 6.63
N ALA A 153 1.70 -1.66 5.85
CA ALA A 153 2.11 -0.68 4.85
C ALA A 153 1.20 -0.66 3.63
N ARG A 154 1.03 0.53 3.05
CA ARG A 154 0.45 0.72 1.72
C ARG A 154 1.48 0.30 0.66
N VAL A 155 1.12 -0.62 -0.21
CA VAL A 155 1.95 -1.03 -1.35
C VAL A 155 1.60 -0.17 -2.56
N LEU A 156 2.52 0.67 -3.00
CA LEU A 156 2.40 1.54 -4.15
C LEU A 156 3.16 0.91 -5.32
N ARG A 157 2.43 0.48 -6.36
CA ARG A 157 2.99 -0.25 -7.51
C ARG A 157 3.03 0.66 -8.73
N SER A 158 4.18 0.77 -9.40
CA SER A 158 4.29 1.57 -10.63
C SER A 158 3.33 1.08 -11.71
N ASP A 159 3.14 -0.23 -11.84
CA ASP A 159 2.22 -0.82 -12.82
C ASP A 159 0.77 -0.40 -12.56
N VAL A 160 0.31 -0.40 -11.30
CA VAL A 160 -1.05 0.02 -10.92
C VAL A 160 -1.24 1.52 -11.16
N LEU A 161 -0.24 2.34 -10.83
CA LEU A 161 -0.31 3.78 -11.07
C LEU A 161 -0.33 4.11 -12.56
N ARG A 162 0.45 3.38 -13.38
CA ARG A 162 0.41 3.51 -14.84
C ARG A 162 -0.97 3.21 -15.41
N LYS A 163 -1.63 2.14 -14.94
CA LYS A 163 -3.03 1.83 -15.32
C LYS A 163 -3.98 2.96 -14.94
N ARG A 164 -3.81 3.49 -13.73
CA ARG A 164 -4.63 4.58 -13.20
C ARG A 164 -4.48 5.86 -14.02
N LEU A 165 -3.25 6.25 -14.37
CA LEU A 165 -2.98 7.41 -15.23
C LEU A 165 -3.57 7.23 -16.63
N ALA A 166 -3.65 5.99 -17.12
CA ALA A 166 -4.32 5.65 -18.37
C ALA A 166 -5.85 5.52 -18.24
N GLY A 167 -6.43 5.70 -17.05
CA GLY A 167 -7.87 5.61 -16.81
C GLY A 167 -8.45 4.20 -16.86
N VAL A 168 -7.63 3.16 -16.71
CA VAL A 168 -8.06 1.75 -16.78
C VAL A 168 -7.87 1.00 -15.47
N GLY A 169 -8.52 -0.16 -15.35
CA GLY A 169 -8.41 -1.02 -14.18
C GLY A 169 -7.01 -1.65 -14.03
N PRO A 170 -6.61 -2.09 -12.83
CA PRO A 170 -5.26 -2.61 -12.59
C PRO A 170 -4.87 -3.80 -13.47
N GLU A 171 -5.81 -4.69 -13.82
CA GLU A 171 -5.56 -5.88 -14.66
C GLU A 171 -5.70 -5.61 -16.16
N THR A 172 -6.12 -4.40 -16.55
CA THR A 172 -6.31 -4.06 -17.96
C THR A 172 -4.95 -3.88 -18.63
N ARG A 173 -4.60 -4.74 -19.59
CA ARG A 173 -3.35 -4.59 -20.37
C ARG A 173 -3.31 -3.27 -21.12
N LEU A 174 -2.17 -2.59 -21.07
CA LEU A 174 -1.93 -1.36 -21.81
C LEU A 174 -1.13 -1.65 -23.08
N PRO A 175 -1.41 -0.95 -24.19
CA PRO A 175 -0.59 -1.03 -25.38
C PRO A 175 0.79 -0.38 -25.19
N PRO A 176 1.79 -0.70 -26.03
CA PRO A 176 3.17 -0.20 -25.92
C PRO A 176 3.32 1.33 -25.84
N ARG A 177 2.37 2.11 -26.37
CA ARG A 177 2.34 3.57 -26.28
C ARG A 177 2.30 4.13 -24.85
N HIS A 178 1.98 3.31 -23.85
CA HIS A 178 2.02 3.68 -22.43
C HIS A 178 3.35 3.33 -21.75
N TYR A 179 4.33 2.81 -22.50
CA TYR A 179 5.66 2.39 -22.04
C TYR A 179 6.76 3.22 -22.72
N THR A 180 6.56 4.54 -22.77
CA THR A 180 7.55 5.52 -23.25
C THR A 180 8.31 6.15 -22.08
N LEU A 181 9.46 6.76 -22.36
CA LEU A 181 10.22 7.52 -21.33
C LEU A 181 9.38 8.60 -20.64
N ARG A 182 8.47 9.25 -21.39
CA ARG A 182 7.54 10.24 -20.84
C ARG A 182 6.55 9.59 -19.87
N ASN A 183 5.91 8.49 -20.27
CA ASN A 183 4.96 7.80 -19.39
C ASN A 183 5.64 7.18 -18.18
N ASP A 184 6.89 6.73 -18.32
CA ASP A 184 7.71 6.28 -17.21
C ASP A 184 7.93 7.43 -16.21
N ALA A 185 8.35 8.61 -16.68
CA ALA A 185 8.52 9.79 -15.83
C ALA A 185 7.23 10.18 -15.09
N GLU A 186 6.11 10.29 -15.81
CA GLU A 186 4.79 10.58 -15.22
C GLU A 186 4.37 9.52 -14.19
N THR A 187 4.67 8.25 -14.44
CA THR A 187 4.36 7.14 -13.50
C THR A 187 5.20 7.22 -12.23
N TYR A 188 6.50 7.51 -12.35
CA TYR A 188 7.39 7.62 -11.19
C TYR A 188 7.11 8.89 -10.38
N GLU A 189 6.78 10.00 -11.03
CA GLU A 189 6.31 11.22 -10.36
C GLU A 189 5.07 10.91 -9.50
N ALA A 190 4.03 10.31 -10.09
CA ALA A 190 2.84 9.90 -9.34
C ALA A 190 3.15 8.88 -8.21
N LEU A 191 4.15 8.02 -8.40
CA LEU A 191 4.60 7.08 -7.36
C LEU A 191 5.24 7.82 -6.17
N PHE A 192 6.11 8.79 -6.43
CA PHE A 192 6.77 9.57 -5.39
C PHE A 192 5.82 10.53 -4.68
N GLU A 193 4.91 11.17 -5.40
CA GLU A 193 3.85 11.98 -4.81
C GLU A 193 2.97 11.15 -3.88
N SER A 194 2.52 9.97 -4.35
CA SER A 194 1.71 9.09 -3.51
C SER A 194 2.47 8.62 -2.27
N ALA A 195 3.76 8.32 -2.39
CA ALA A 195 4.60 7.97 -1.25
C ALA A 195 4.70 9.12 -0.24
N TYR A 196 4.95 10.35 -0.72
CA TYR A 196 5.01 11.57 0.09
C TYR A 196 3.71 11.77 0.88
N GLU A 197 2.55 11.67 0.22
CA GLU A 197 1.25 11.88 0.87
C GLU A 197 0.99 10.84 1.97
N HIS A 198 1.24 9.55 1.70
CA HIS A 198 0.99 8.48 2.67
C HIS A 198 1.93 8.58 3.89
N LEU A 199 3.21 8.85 3.66
CA LEU A 199 4.17 9.06 4.74
C LEU A 199 3.83 10.31 5.57
N SER A 200 3.41 11.40 4.92
CA SER A 200 2.95 12.63 5.59
C SER A 200 1.69 12.41 6.43
N CYS A 201 0.86 11.42 6.06
CA CYS A 201 -0.28 10.98 6.85
C CYS A 201 0.10 9.96 7.96
N GLY A 202 1.39 9.71 8.20
CA GLY A 202 1.88 8.79 9.23
C GLY A 202 1.78 7.31 8.85
N SER A 203 1.60 6.98 7.56
CA SER A 203 1.49 5.60 7.09
C SER A 203 2.83 5.09 6.56
N SER A 204 3.17 3.83 6.87
CA SER A 204 4.30 3.17 6.20
C SER A 204 3.95 2.82 4.76
N VAL A 205 4.94 2.87 3.86
CA VAL A 205 4.77 2.57 2.44
C VAL A 205 5.80 1.55 1.95
N ILE A 206 5.38 0.72 1.00
CA ILE A 206 6.27 -0.08 0.15
C ILE A 206 6.13 0.43 -1.28
N LEU A 207 7.22 0.89 -1.89
CA LEU A 207 7.25 1.19 -3.31
C LEU A 207 7.73 -0.04 -4.09
N ASP A 208 6.92 -0.51 -5.03
CA ASP A 208 7.17 -1.68 -5.88
C ASP A 208 7.25 -1.23 -7.34
N ALA A 209 8.48 -1.06 -7.83
CA ALA A 209 8.77 -0.67 -9.20
C ALA A 209 10.10 -1.29 -9.65
N VAL A 210 10.49 -1.09 -10.91
CA VAL A 210 11.75 -1.65 -11.41
C VAL A 210 12.96 -0.97 -10.76
N PHE A 211 12.90 0.36 -10.57
CA PHE A 211 13.99 1.18 -10.02
C PHE A 211 15.34 0.98 -10.72
N MET A 212 15.30 0.80 -12.04
CA MET A 212 16.51 0.59 -12.86
C MET A 212 17.38 1.85 -12.89
N SER A 213 16.77 3.04 -12.92
CA SER A 213 17.52 4.30 -12.96
C SER A 213 18.12 4.64 -11.60
N ARG A 214 19.39 5.08 -11.60
CA ARG A 214 20.02 5.64 -10.39
C ARG A 214 19.30 6.89 -9.90
N SER A 215 18.88 7.77 -10.81
CA SER A 215 18.18 9.01 -10.42
C SER A 215 16.85 8.75 -9.71
N GLU A 216 16.10 7.71 -10.11
CA GLU A 216 14.86 7.30 -9.44
C GLU A 216 15.14 6.82 -8.00
N ARG A 217 16.27 6.13 -7.80
CA ARG A 217 16.71 5.69 -6.46
C ARG A 217 17.17 6.88 -5.62
N ASP A 218 17.95 7.80 -6.19
CA ASP A 218 18.40 9.01 -5.51
C ASP A 218 17.19 9.86 -5.05
N VAL A 219 16.15 10.00 -5.88
CA VAL A 219 14.92 10.74 -5.53
C VAL A 219 14.18 10.10 -4.35
N VAL A 220 14.05 8.77 -4.35
CA VAL A 220 13.28 8.08 -3.29
C VAL A 220 14.03 8.09 -1.95
N GLU A 221 15.36 8.01 -1.99
CA GLU A 221 16.25 8.17 -0.83
C GLU A 221 16.16 9.59 -0.26
N ALA A 222 16.22 10.61 -1.13
CA ALA A 222 16.08 12.00 -0.74
C ALA A 222 14.69 12.31 -0.15
N LEU A 223 13.63 11.70 -0.69
CA LEU A 223 12.27 11.84 -0.17
C LEU A 223 12.16 11.30 1.26
N ALA A 224 12.70 10.11 1.54
CA ALA A 224 12.70 9.54 2.87
C ALA A 224 13.50 10.40 3.87
N ALA A 225 14.68 10.88 3.46
CA ALA A 225 15.50 11.80 4.26
C ALA A 225 14.77 13.12 4.57
N ARG A 226 14.11 13.71 3.57
CA ARG A 226 13.31 14.94 3.73
C ARG A 226 12.19 14.77 4.75
N LEU A 227 11.49 13.64 4.71
CA LEU A 227 10.41 13.31 5.64
C LEU A 227 10.91 12.75 6.98
N ARG A 228 12.22 12.54 7.14
CA ARG A 228 12.87 11.96 8.33
C ARG A 228 12.26 10.61 8.71
N VAL A 229 11.93 9.79 7.71
CA VAL A 229 11.43 8.42 7.91
C VAL A 229 12.53 7.42 7.61
N PRO A 230 12.62 6.30 8.35
CA PRO A 230 13.57 5.24 8.03
C PRO A 230 13.39 4.73 6.60
N PHE A 231 14.50 4.56 5.89
CA PHE A 231 14.55 4.12 4.50
C PHE A 231 15.24 2.76 4.40
N SER A 232 14.60 1.82 3.69
CA SER A 232 15.21 0.52 3.38
C SER A 232 15.03 0.18 1.90
N GLY A 233 16.13 0.17 1.14
CA GLY A 233 16.16 -0.28 -0.26
C GLY A 233 16.48 -1.76 -0.39
N ILE A 234 15.64 -2.53 -1.10
CA ILE A 234 15.83 -3.96 -1.39
C ILE A 234 15.87 -4.14 -2.91
N TRP A 235 16.95 -4.75 -3.41
CA TRP A 235 17.08 -5.12 -4.81
C TRP A 235 16.91 -6.63 -5.00
N LEU A 236 15.85 -7.05 -5.68
CA LEU A 236 15.65 -8.46 -6.03
C LEU A 236 16.35 -8.81 -7.34
N ASP A 237 17.15 -9.87 -7.29
CA ASP A 237 17.93 -10.34 -8.41
C ASP A 237 17.60 -11.80 -8.75
N ALA A 238 17.28 -12.07 -10.02
CA ALA A 238 16.93 -13.41 -10.50
C ALA A 238 17.48 -13.61 -11.92
N PRO A 239 17.92 -14.84 -12.26
CA PRO A 239 18.37 -15.18 -13.61
C PRO A 239 17.31 -14.87 -14.67
N GLU A 240 17.73 -14.41 -15.85
CA GLU A 240 16.82 -14.05 -16.95
C GLU A 240 15.85 -15.18 -17.29
N ARG A 241 16.35 -16.43 -17.39
CA ARG A 241 15.55 -17.61 -17.69
C ARG A 241 14.36 -17.76 -16.75
N ASP A 242 14.59 -17.62 -15.45
CA ASP A 242 13.55 -17.76 -14.42
C ASP A 242 12.55 -16.61 -14.50
N ARG A 243 13.02 -15.40 -14.83
CA ARG A 243 12.15 -14.24 -15.03
C ARG A 243 11.25 -14.43 -16.25
N ILE A 244 11.77 -14.94 -17.37
CA ILE A 244 11.00 -15.26 -18.59
C ILE A 244 9.90 -16.28 -18.28
N ALA A 245 10.23 -17.37 -17.58
CA ALA A 245 9.25 -18.37 -17.17
C ALA A 245 8.12 -17.75 -16.35
N ARG A 246 8.48 -16.96 -15.33
CA ARG A 246 7.51 -16.30 -14.44
C ARG A 246 6.64 -15.26 -15.14
N VAL A 247 7.12 -14.54 -16.16
CA VAL A 247 6.26 -13.55 -16.85
C VAL A 247 5.28 -14.23 -17.81
N ASN A 248 5.65 -15.38 -18.39
CA ASN A 248 4.78 -16.13 -19.30
C ASN A 248 3.62 -16.83 -18.57
N GLU A 249 3.82 -17.23 -17.32
CA GLU A 249 2.79 -17.92 -16.51
C GLU A 249 1.79 -16.96 -15.83
N ARG A 250 2.03 -15.64 -15.86
CA ARG A 250 1.16 -14.67 -15.18
C ARG A 250 -0.19 -14.54 -15.87
N LEU A 251 -1.25 -14.78 -15.10
CA LEU A 251 -2.63 -14.48 -15.47
C LEU A 251 -3.19 -13.43 -14.51
N ASN A 252 -3.92 -12.44 -15.04
CA ASN A 252 -4.60 -11.39 -14.25
C ASN A 252 -3.66 -10.60 -13.29
N ASP A 253 -2.47 -10.22 -13.76
CA ASP A 253 -1.56 -9.33 -13.02
C ASP A 253 -1.54 -7.92 -13.62
N ALA A 254 -1.18 -6.92 -12.83
CA ALA A 254 -1.10 -5.53 -13.28
C ALA A 254 0.09 -5.24 -14.20
N SER A 255 1.14 -6.06 -14.15
CA SER A 255 2.35 -5.89 -14.95
C SER A 255 2.16 -6.40 -16.38
N ASP A 256 2.42 -5.56 -17.38
CA ASP A 256 2.37 -5.96 -18.81
C ASP A 256 3.72 -6.52 -19.33
N ALA A 257 4.69 -6.76 -18.45
CA ALA A 257 6.02 -7.18 -18.87
C ALA A 257 5.98 -8.53 -19.62
N THR A 258 6.48 -8.53 -20.85
CA THR A 258 6.61 -9.73 -21.70
C THR A 258 8.02 -10.32 -21.62
N ALA A 259 8.23 -11.50 -22.19
CA ALA A 259 9.57 -12.08 -22.32
C ALA A 259 10.54 -11.16 -23.10
N GLU A 260 10.02 -10.37 -24.05
CA GLU A 260 10.82 -9.37 -24.79
C GLU A 260 11.28 -8.24 -23.86
N VAL A 261 10.38 -7.67 -23.06
CA VAL A 261 10.71 -6.67 -22.04
C VAL A 261 11.76 -7.20 -21.06
N VAL A 262 11.65 -8.45 -20.64
CA VAL A 262 12.64 -9.08 -19.74
C VAL A 262 14.03 -9.13 -20.37
N ARG A 263 14.12 -9.54 -21.65
CA ARG A 263 15.39 -9.59 -22.39
C ARG A 263 15.98 -8.20 -22.62
N GLU A 264 15.13 -7.22 -22.94
CA GLU A 264 15.57 -5.84 -23.11
C GLU A 264 16.16 -5.29 -21.80
N GLN A 265 15.47 -5.51 -20.68
CA GLN A 265 15.95 -5.07 -19.35
C GLN A 265 17.27 -5.73 -18.95
N SER A 266 17.50 -7.01 -19.28
CA SER A 266 18.77 -7.69 -18.98
C SER A 266 19.98 -7.09 -19.70
N ARG A 267 19.77 -6.44 -20.84
CA ARG A 267 20.85 -5.81 -21.62
C ARG A 267 21.27 -4.44 -21.06
N ARG A 268 20.45 -3.86 -20.19
CA ARG A 268 20.69 -2.55 -19.60
C ARG A 268 21.44 -2.70 -18.27
N SER A 269 22.36 -1.78 -18.01
CA SER A 269 23.02 -1.69 -16.70
C SER A 269 22.06 -1.11 -15.67
N VAL A 270 22.06 -1.68 -14.46
CA VAL A 270 21.30 -1.18 -13.30
C VAL A 270 22.08 -0.13 -12.49
N GLY A 271 23.34 0.12 -12.88
CA GLY A 271 24.25 1.01 -12.15
C GLY A 271 24.61 0.47 -10.76
N GLU A 272 25.14 1.36 -9.92
CA GLU A 272 25.51 1.02 -8.55
C GLU A 272 24.30 0.89 -7.62
N LEU A 273 24.38 -0.06 -6.69
CA LEU A 273 23.35 -0.40 -5.70
C LEU A 273 23.86 -0.19 -4.27
N ALA A 274 24.76 0.75 -4.04
CA ALA A 274 25.55 0.86 -2.79
C ALA A 274 24.70 0.90 -1.50
N HIS A 275 23.51 1.52 -1.53
CA HIS A 275 22.58 1.62 -0.39
C HIS A 275 21.43 0.59 -0.43
N TRP A 276 21.48 -0.35 -1.37
CA TRP A 276 20.40 -1.30 -1.60
C TRP A 276 20.82 -2.71 -1.23
N HIS A 277 20.03 -3.35 -0.37
CA HIS A 277 20.26 -4.72 0.02
C HIS A 277 19.87 -5.67 -1.11
N ARG A 278 20.86 -6.25 -1.78
CA ARG A 278 20.64 -7.21 -2.87
C ARG A 278 20.29 -8.59 -2.33
N ILE A 279 19.14 -9.11 -2.74
CA ILE A 279 18.69 -10.46 -2.42
C ILE A 279 18.57 -11.27 -3.72
N ARG A 280 19.27 -12.40 -3.79
CA ARG A 280 19.14 -13.35 -4.90
C ARG A 280 17.89 -14.21 -4.70
N VAL A 281 17.05 -14.29 -5.73
CA VAL A 281 15.79 -15.04 -5.73
C VAL A 281 16.01 -16.42 -6.34
N ASN A 282 16.82 -17.23 -5.66
CA ASN A 282 17.20 -18.59 -6.05
C ASN A 282 16.79 -19.65 -5.00
N ARG A 283 15.90 -19.28 -4.09
CA ARG A 283 15.39 -20.10 -2.99
C ARG A 283 13.85 -20.00 -2.94
N PRO A 284 13.17 -20.92 -2.24
CA PRO A 284 11.74 -20.78 -1.93
C PRO A 284 11.41 -19.41 -1.33
N ILE A 285 10.21 -18.91 -1.63
CA ILE A 285 9.79 -17.54 -1.30
C ILE A 285 9.83 -17.27 0.21
N GLU A 286 9.60 -18.30 1.03
CA GLU A 286 9.60 -18.24 2.49
C GLU A 286 10.98 -17.82 3.03
N LEU A 287 12.05 -18.33 2.43
CA LEU A 287 13.42 -17.96 2.81
C LEU A 287 13.78 -16.55 2.32
N ILE A 288 13.27 -16.15 1.16
CA ILE A 288 13.45 -14.78 0.64
C ILE A 288 12.73 -13.76 1.53
N VAL A 289 11.50 -14.07 1.96
CA VAL A 289 10.74 -13.27 2.91
C VAL A 289 11.45 -13.19 4.25
N ALA A 290 11.95 -14.32 4.77
CA ALA A 290 12.70 -14.34 6.02
C ALA A 290 13.97 -13.47 5.95
N ALA A 291 14.73 -13.55 4.85
CA ALA A 291 15.92 -12.73 4.64
C ALA A 291 15.58 -11.22 4.56
N ALA A 292 14.56 -10.86 3.79
CA ALA A 292 14.09 -9.48 3.70
C ALA A 292 13.65 -8.94 5.07
N ARG A 293 12.91 -9.74 5.84
CA ARG A 293 12.49 -9.38 7.20
C ARG A 293 13.69 -9.17 8.14
N GLY A 294 14.65 -10.10 8.14
CA GLY A 294 15.86 -9.97 8.95
C GLY A 294 16.72 -8.77 8.57
N PHE A 295 16.66 -8.30 7.32
CA PHE A 295 17.24 -7.02 6.93
C PHE A 295 16.46 -5.84 7.50
N LEU A 296 15.14 -5.80 7.30
CA LEU A 296 14.28 -4.70 7.76
C LEU A 296 14.22 -4.54 9.28
N GLU A 297 14.44 -5.62 10.04
CA GLU A 297 14.51 -5.63 11.50
C GLU A 297 15.87 -5.16 12.03
N ARG A 298 16.96 -5.39 11.30
CA ARG A 298 18.31 -4.88 11.66
C ARG A 298 18.44 -3.39 11.41
N ASP A 299 17.82 -2.90 10.36
CA ASP A 299 17.80 -1.49 9.96
C ASP A 299 17.05 -0.58 10.96
N LEU A 300 16.34 -1.18 11.92
CA LEU A 300 15.65 -0.49 13.01
C LEU A 300 16.48 -0.37 14.30
N ARG A 301 17.66 -1.01 14.36
CA ARG A 301 18.57 -0.99 15.52
C ARG A 301 19.73 -0.04 15.27
#